data_AF-A0A556QCX5-F1
#
_entry.id   AF-A0A556QCX5-F1
#
_cell.length_a   1.000
_cell.length_b   1.000
_cell.length_c   1.000
_cell.angle_alpha   90.00
_cell.angle_beta   90.00
_cell.angle_gamma   90.00
#
_symmetry.space_group_name_H-M   'P 1'
#
loop_
_entity.id
_entity.type
_entity.pdbx_description
1 polymer ?
#
loop_
_entity_poly.entity_id
_entity_poly.type
_entity_poly.pdbx_seq_one_letter_code
_entity_poly.pdbx_strand_id
1 'polypeptide(L)'
;MKNITLLVFVLACASAFGAENTRDLPLPKKPTSFDFAEVANQFISLGEKEAVAKLLYLCKDSKSEYGHDIDSKTREQIGWICRLVFRAKANSALRPPRFGGLNLPFNTMKYSDWPIYPLAESNGVYFLLADGYSLAGVAEDPRKYIIYCQAEGIFRTDYLIVPSEADAGSALDLLLQKEVWMKIKWKDSEWHTGGGGFSYTLHEESVIKYLRKQTKKANQALQTTTTAVTDRAVARSAPAAVVSDL
;
A
#
# COMPACT_ATOMS: atom_id res chain seq x y z
N MET A 1 -24.51 -14.16 52.03
CA MET A 1 -24.18 -14.29 50.59
C MET A 1 -24.18 -12.88 50.01
N LYS A 2 -23.00 -12.31 49.75
CA LYS A 2 -22.85 -10.90 49.31
C LYS A 2 -22.51 -10.89 47.82
N ASN A 3 -23.39 -10.29 47.02
CA ASN A 3 -23.20 -10.09 45.58
C ASN A 3 -22.21 -8.95 45.33
N ILE A 4 -21.11 -9.23 44.62
CA ILE A 4 -20.13 -8.24 44.18
C ILE A 4 -20.46 -7.89 42.72
N THR A 5 -21.11 -6.75 42.52
CA THR A 5 -21.34 -6.17 41.19
C THR A 5 -20.12 -5.33 40.84
N LEU A 6 -19.25 -5.84 39.97
CA LEU A 6 -18.07 -5.15 39.47
C LEU A 6 -18.50 -4.16 38.37
N LEU A 7 -18.48 -2.87 38.70
CA LEU A 7 -18.79 -1.78 37.78
C LEU A 7 -17.52 -1.43 36.99
N VAL A 8 -17.44 -1.86 35.72
CA VAL A 8 -16.33 -1.51 34.83
C VAL A 8 -16.62 -0.15 34.19
N PHE A 9 -16.00 0.90 34.73
CA PHE A 9 -15.96 2.22 34.09
C PHE A 9 -15.01 2.16 32.88
N VAL A 10 -15.56 1.98 31.68
CA VAL A 10 -14.82 2.24 30.43
C VAL A 10 -14.87 3.74 30.20
N LEU A 11 -13.80 4.42 30.62
CA LEU A 11 -13.61 5.84 30.36
C LEU A 11 -13.26 6.02 28.87
N ALA A 12 -14.26 6.32 28.05
CA ALA A 12 -14.06 6.70 26.66
C ALA A 12 -13.50 8.13 26.62
N CYS A 13 -12.17 8.26 26.64
CA CYS A 13 -11.50 9.50 26.24
C CYS A 13 -11.72 9.69 24.73
N ALA A 14 -12.86 10.28 24.38
CA ALA A 14 -13.07 10.87 23.06
C ALA A 14 -12.18 12.12 22.99
N SER A 15 -10.91 11.91 22.66
CA SER A 15 -10.02 12.99 22.30
C SER A 15 -10.59 13.64 21.03
N ALA A 16 -11.07 14.87 21.19
CA ALA A 16 -11.20 15.83 20.11
C ALA A 16 -9.79 16.15 19.60
N PHE A 17 -9.15 15.18 18.93
CA PHE A 17 -8.09 15.48 18.00
C PHE A 17 -8.73 16.40 16.97
N GLY A 18 -8.25 17.65 16.94
CA GLY A 18 -8.71 18.64 15.99
C GLY A 18 -8.75 18.02 14.60
N ALA A 19 -9.73 18.46 13.80
CA ALA A 19 -9.81 18.17 12.38
C ALA A 19 -8.62 18.84 11.65
N GLU A 20 -7.40 18.45 12.03
CA GLU A 20 -6.19 18.65 11.26
C GLU A 20 -6.46 17.98 9.92
N ASN A 21 -6.26 18.77 8.87
CA ASN A 21 -6.83 18.63 7.55
C ASN A 21 -6.66 17.19 7.03
N THR A 22 -7.65 16.32 7.25
CA THR A 22 -7.67 14.92 6.77
C THR A 22 -7.62 14.83 5.24
N ARG A 23 -7.58 15.98 4.55
CA ARG A 23 -7.35 16.18 3.12
C ARG A 23 -5.93 15.83 2.67
N ASP A 24 -4.96 15.72 3.56
CA ASP A 24 -3.54 15.52 3.18
C ASP A 24 -2.99 14.16 3.62
N LEU A 25 -3.67 13.06 3.27
CA LEU A 25 -3.07 11.72 3.36
C LEU A 25 -2.35 11.43 2.04
N PRO A 26 -1.04 11.70 1.92
CA PRO A 26 -0.32 11.49 0.68
C PRO A 26 -0.20 9.99 0.42
N LEU A 27 -0.51 9.58 -0.81
CA LEU A 27 -0.11 8.27 -1.27
C LEU A 27 1.41 8.28 -1.55
N PRO A 28 2.16 7.28 -1.08
CA PRO A 28 3.61 7.22 -1.23
C PRO A 28 3.96 7.11 -2.72
N LYS A 29 4.89 7.93 -3.23
CA LYS A 29 5.27 7.90 -4.66
C LYS A 29 5.88 6.56 -5.11
N LYS A 30 6.51 5.83 -4.19
CA LYS A 30 7.16 4.53 -4.40
C LYS A 30 6.94 3.66 -3.16
N PRO A 31 5.76 3.03 -3.02
CA PRO A 31 5.43 2.32 -1.80
C PRO A 31 6.36 1.12 -1.60
N THR A 32 6.86 1.01 -0.38
CA THR A 32 7.50 -0.17 0.19
C THR A 32 6.49 -0.94 1.04
N SER A 33 6.89 -2.08 1.62
CA SER A 33 6.01 -2.83 2.53
C SER A 33 5.64 -2.03 3.78
N PHE A 34 6.54 -1.15 4.24
CA PHE A 34 6.31 -0.22 5.34
C PHE A 34 5.25 0.82 4.99
N ASP A 35 5.42 1.50 3.86
CA ASP A 35 4.52 2.57 3.43
C ASP A 35 3.09 2.03 3.24
N PHE A 36 2.96 0.82 2.70
CA PHE A 36 1.64 0.18 2.55
C PHE A 36 0.95 -0.04 3.89
N ALA A 37 1.65 -0.59 4.88
CA ALA A 37 1.08 -0.85 6.20
C ALA A 37 0.71 0.46 6.90
N GLU A 38 1.59 1.47 6.87
CA GLU A 38 1.36 2.77 7.50
C GLU A 38 0.16 3.49 6.87
N VAL A 39 0.10 3.58 5.54
CA VAL A 39 -1.00 4.25 4.83
C VAL A 39 -2.30 3.50 5.03
N ALA A 40 -2.31 2.18 4.92
CA ALA A 40 -3.51 1.40 5.18
C ALA A 40 -4.02 1.60 6.61
N ASN A 41 -3.11 1.66 7.59
CA ASN A 41 -3.45 1.93 8.99
C ASN A 41 -4.06 3.31 9.18
N GLN A 42 -3.59 4.33 8.45
CA GLN A 42 -4.22 5.65 8.46
C GLN A 42 -5.64 5.62 7.91
N PHE A 43 -5.92 4.82 6.87
CA PHE A 43 -7.30 4.64 6.39
C PHE A 43 -8.15 3.82 7.35
N ILE A 44 -7.59 2.78 7.97
CA ILE A 44 -8.30 1.96 8.97
C ILE A 44 -8.70 2.81 10.18
N SER A 45 -7.83 3.71 10.65
CA SER A 45 -8.12 4.57 11.81
C SER A 45 -9.25 5.58 11.56
N LEU A 46 -9.51 5.94 10.30
CA LEU A 46 -10.64 6.80 9.93
C LEU A 46 -12.00 6.10 10.08
N GLY A 47 -12.03 4.77 9.99
CA GLY A 47 -13.27 4.01 9.82
C GLY A 47 -13.76 4.00 8.37
N GLU A 48 -14.68 3.08 8.06
CA GLU A 48 -15.06 2.76 6.68
C GLU A 48 -15.60 3.97 5.91
N LYS A 49 -16.54 4.72 6.51
CA LYS A 49 -17.26 5.80 5.84
C LYS A 49 -16.29 6.93 5.44
N GLU A 50 -15.47 7.37 6.39
CA GLU A 50 -14.47 8.41 6.19
C GLU A 50 -13.35 7.94 5.25
N ALA A 51 -12.89 6.68 5.38
CA ALA A 51 -11.91 6.09 4.47
C ALA A 51 -12.40 6.04 3.01
N VAL A 52 -13.63 5.59 2.79
CA VAL A 52 -14.25 5.55 1.44
C VAL A 52 -14.41 6.96 0.88
N ALA A 53 -14.94 7.90 1.66
CA ALA A 53 -15.08 9.29 1.24
C ALA A 53 -13.71 9.89 0.85
N LYS A 54 -12.68 9.55 1.61
CA LYS A 54 -11.31 9.99 1.37
C LYS A 54 -10.71 9.38 0.11
N LEU A 55 -10.85 8.08 -0.13
CA LEU A 55 -10.40 7.41 -1.35
C LEU A 55 -11.11 7.98 -2.59
N LEU A 56 -12.41 8.26 -2.49
CA LEU A 56 -13.17 8.90 -3.57
C LEU A 56 -12.73 10.35 -3.80
N TYR A 57 -12.33 11.07 -2.76
CA TYR A 57 -11.75 12.42 -2.90
C TYR A 57 -10.42 12.39 -3.66
N LEU A 58 -9.54 11.42 -3.38
CA LEU A 58 -8.27 11.25 -4.12
C LEU A 58 -8.49 10.97 -5.62
N CYS A 59 -9.67 10.44 -5.98
CA CYS A 59 -10.06 10.29 -7.39
C CYS A 59 -10.47 11.61 -8.07
N LYS A 60 -10.73 12.70 -7.33
CA LYS A 60 -11.17 13.99 -7.91
C LYS A 60 -10.00 14.95 -8.15
N ASP A 61 -8.99 14.89 -7.29
CA ASP A 61 -7.92 15.91 -7.19
C ASP A 61 -6.80 15.74 -8.23
N SER A 62 -7.00 14.87 -9.21
CA SER A 62 -5.96 14.45 -10.16
C SER A 62 -6.32 14.78 -11.61
N LYS A 63 -7.19 15.77 -11.83
CA LYS A 63 -7.30 16.39 -13.16
C LYS A 63 -5.95 16.99 -13.50
N SER A 64 -5.26 16.40 -14.47
CA SER A 64 -4.07 17.03 -15.01
C SER A 64 -4.45 18.37 -15.68
N GLU A 65 -3.52 19.32 -15.70
CA GLU A 65 -3.64 20.61 -16.40
C GLU A 65 -4.05 20.45 -17.89
N TYR A 66 -3.86 19.26 -18.45
CA TYR A 66 -4.18 18.88 -19.82
C TYR A 66 -5.53 18.14 -19.98
N GLY A 67 -6.36 18.10 -18.94
CA GLY A 67 -7.69 17.47 -19.01
C GLY A 67 -7.67 15.94 -19.04
N HIS A 68 -6.52 15.30 -18.83
CA HIS A 68 -6.47 13.84 -18.63
C HIS A 68 -6.96 13.47 -17.23
N ASP A 69 -7.70 12.35 -17.18
CA ASP A 69 -8.14 11.63 -16.00
C ASP A 69 -6.99 11.37 -15.00
N ILE A 70 -7.38 11.03 -13.77
CA ILE A 70 -6.53 10.61 -12.63
C ILE A 70 -5.19 10.00 -13.07
N ASP A 71 -4.07 10.52 -12.56
CA ASP A 71 -2.73 9.95 -12.77
C ASP A 71 -2.75 8.43 -12.56
N SER A 72 -2.19 7.68 -13.52
CA SER A 72 -2.31 6.22 -13.55
C SER A 72 -1.74 5.57 -12.29
N LYS A 73 -0.67 6.13 -11.71
CA LYS A 73 -0.07 5.63 -10.47
C LYS A 73 -1.00 5.87 -9.29
N THR A 74 -1.59 7.06 -9.20
CA THR A 74 -2.58 7.38 -8.15
C THR A 74 -3.76 6.40 -8.20
N ARG A 75 -4.27 6.09 -9.39
CA ARG A 75 -5.32 5.08 -9.58
C ARG A 75 -4.90 3.70 -9.08
N GLU A 76 -3.71 3.25 -9.47
CA GLU A 76 -3.20 1.94 -9.08
C GLU A 76 -3.03 1.83 -7.57
N GLN A 77 -2.47 2.87 -6.95
CA GLN A 77 -2.30 2.97 -5.49
C GLN A 77 -3.62 2.93 -4.73
N ILE A 78 -4.65 3.63 -5.21
CA ILE A 78 -6.00 3.54 -4.64
C ILE A 78 -6.48 2.10 -4.65
N GLY A 79 -6.29 1.37 -5.76
CA GLY A 79 -6.62 -0.06 -5.83
C GLY A 79 -5.84 -0.90 -4.83
N TRP A 80 -4.54 -0.64 -4.66
CA TRP A 80 -3.68 -1.34 -3.69
C TRP A 80 -4.15 -1.10 -2.25
N ILE A 81 -4.42 0.15 -1.88
CA ILE A 81 -4.95 0.49 -0.55
C ILE A 81 -6.31 -0.17 -0.33
N CYS A 82 -7.20 -0.20 -1.34
CA CYS A 82 -8.47 -0.93 -1.22
C CYS A 82 -8.27 -2.41 -0.89
N ARG A 83 -7.26 -3.09 -1.49
CA ARG A 83 -6.92 -4.50 -1.15
C ARG A 83 -6.45 -4.67 0.30
N LEU A 84 -5.84 -3.63 0.86
CA LEU A 84 -5.33 -3.67 2.23
C LEU A 84 -6.43 -3.39 3.24
N VAL A 85 -7.30 -2.41 2.98
CA VAL A 85 -8.33 -1.99 3.95
C VAL A 85 -9.64 -2.77 3.86
N PHE A 86 -9.90 -3.45 2.74
CA PHE A 86 -11.04 -4.37 2.60
C PHE A 86 -10.57 -5.83 2.50
N ARG A 87 -11.17 -6.70 3.30
CA ARG A 87 -10.99 -8.16 3.24
C ARG A 87 -12.09 -8.82 2.43
N ALA A 88 -11.78 -9.99 1.90
CA ALA A 88 -12.76 -10.92 1.38
C ALA A 88 -13.78 -11.31 2.47
N LYS A 89 -15.05 -11.43 2.08
CA LYS A 89 -16.08 -12.09 2.91
C LYS A 89 -15.79 -13.59 2.97
N ALA A 90 -16.34 -14.27 3.98
CA ALA A 90 -16.28 -15.72 4.03
C ALA A 90 -16.80 -16.32 2.71
N ASN A 91 -16.01 -17.20 2.08
CA ASN A 91 -16.32 -17.87 0.82
C ASN A 91 -16.45 -16.97 -0.44
N SER A 92 -16.05 -15.69 -0.38
CA SER A 92 -16.05 -14.81 -1.55
C SER A 92 -14.75 -14.01 -1.65
N ALA A 93 -13.89 -14.37 -2.61
CA ALA A 93 -12.66 -13.63 -2.88
C ALA A 93 -12.98 -12.28 -3.53
N LEU A 94 -12.40 -11.20 -3.01
CA LEU A 94 -12.43 -9.92 -3.72
C LEU A 94 -11.63 -10.05 -5.02
N ARG A 95 -12.24 -9.75 -6.17
CA ARG A 95 -11.55 -9.72 -7.46
C ARG A 95 -10.41 -8.67 -7.45
N PRO A 96 -9.34 -8.86 -8.23
CA PRO A 96 -8.34 -7.82 -8.40
C PRO A 96 -8.90 -6.58 -9.13
N PRO A 97 -8.28 -5.40 -8.96
CA PRO A 97 -8.63 -4.21 -9.73
C PRO A 97 -8.36 -4.44 -11.22
N ARG A 98 -9.29 -4.01 -12.09
CA ARG A 98 -9.18 -4.22 -13.55
C ARG A 98 -8.41 -3.08 -14.22
N PHE A 99 -7.21 -2.78 -13.72
CA PHE A 99 -6.35 -1.72 -14.27
C PHE A 99 -5.44 -2.19 -15.41
N GLY A 100 -5.43 -3.49 -15.69
CA GLY A 100 -4.56 -4.14 -16.66
C GLY A 100 -4.04 -5.48 -16.12
N GLY A 101 -3.05 -6.04 -16.80
CA GLY A 101 -2.21 -7.11 -16.27
C GLY A 101 -0.89 -6.54 -15.75
N LEU A 102 -0.38 -7.08 -14.65
CA LEU A 102 1.01 -6.87 -14.28
C LEU A 102 1.92 -7.60 -15.29
N ASN A 103 3.16 -7.13 -15.44
CA ASN A 103 4.17 -7.84 -16.22
C ASN A 103 4.71 -9.07 -15.44
N LEU A 104 3.82 -10.04 -15.20
CA LEU A 104 4.03 -11.26 -14.44
C LEU A 104 3.50 -12.47 -15.23
N PRO A 105 3.95 -13.70 -14.92
CA PRO A 105 3.50 -14.93 -15.59
C PRO A 105 2.00 -15.24 -15.40
N PHE A 106 1.12 -14.65 -16.22
CA PHE A 106 -0.33 -14.72 -16.04
C PHE A 106 -0.89 -16.16 -16.05
N ASN A 107 -0.32 -17.06 -16.85
CA ASN A 107 -0.76 -18.45 -16.97
C ASN A 107 -0.55 -19.28 -15.69
N THR A 108 0.45 -18.89 -14.89
CA THR A 108 0.87 -19.65 -13.70
C THR A 108 0.64 -18.91 -12.39
N MET A 109 0.16 -17.67 -12.46
CA MET A 109 -0.28 -16.87 -11.32
C MET A 109 -1.80 -16.68 -11.33
N LYS A 110 -2.54 -17.78 -11.18
CA LYS A 110 -4.02 -17.74 -11.13
C LYS A 110 -4.48 -16.95 -9.91
N TYR A 111 -5.46 -16.06 -10.09
CA TYR A 111 -5.95 -15.21 -8.99
C TYR A 111 -6.48 -15.98 -7.76
N SER A 112 -6.95 -17.23 -7.93
CA SER A 112 -7.35 -18.10 -6.83
C SER A 112 -6.20 -18.38 -5.85
N ASP A 113 -4.98 -18.45 -6.36
CA ASP A 113 -3.79 -18.78 -5.57
C ASP A 113 -3.14 -17.50 -5.01
N TRP A 114 -3.56 -16.33 -5.52
CA TRP A 114 -3.09 -14.99 -5.15
C TRP A 114 -4.26 -14.13 -4.66
N PRO A 115 -4.86 -14.45 -3.50
CA PRO A 115 -6.14 -13.89 -3.07
C PRO A 115 -6.11 -12.39 -2.77
N ILE A 116 -4.94 -11.75 -2.74
CA ILE A 116 -4.79 -10.29 -2.54
C ILE A 116 -4.08 -9.59 -3.71
N TYR A 117 -4.01 -10.24 -4.89
CA TYR A 117 -3.43 -9.66 -6.10
C TYR A 117 -3.92 -8.21 -6.35
N PRO A 118 -3.03 -7.25 -6.66
CA PRO A 118 -1.61 -7.38 -7.07
C PRO A 118 -0.58 -7.52 -5.94
N LEU A 119 -1.04 -7.60 -4.69
CA LEU A 119 -0.16 -7.76 -3.54
C LEU A 119 0.04 -9.25 -3.23
N ALA A 120 1.06 -9.55 -2.44
CA ALA A 120 1.26 -10.82 -1.77
C ALA A 120 1.51 -10.58 -0.28
N GLU A 121 1.07 -11.50 0.55
CA GLU A 121 1.20 -11.42 2.01
C GLU A 121 2.05 -12.59 2.49
N SER A 122 2.91 -12.30 3.47
CA SER A 122 3.66 -13.31 4.20
C SER A 122 3.97 -12.79 5.59
N ASN A 123 3.60 -13.56 6.62
CA ASN A 123 3.83 -13.23 8.02
C ASN A 123 3.34 -11.81 8.41
N GLY A 124 2.17 -11.42 7.92
CA GLY A 124 1.56 -10.11 8.16
C GLY A 124 2.13 -8.96 7.32
N VAL A 125 3.16 -9.21 6.50
CA VAL A 125 3.81 -8.21 5.64
C VAL A 125 3.28 -8.29 4.22
N TYR A 126 2.98 -7.13 3.64
CA TYR A 126 2.41 -7.02 2.30
C TYR A 126 3.46 -6.51 1.31
N PHE A 127 3.55 -7.16 0.16
CA PHE A 127 4.47 -6.84 -0.92
C PHE A 127 3.71 -6.60 -2.22
N LEU A 128 4.02 -5.53 -2.93
CA LEU A 128 3.53 -5.34 -4.30
C LEU A 128 4.30 -6.26 -5.23
N LEU A 129 3.62 -7.09 -6.03
CA LEU A 129 4.29 -8.10 -6.86
C LEU A 129 5.01 -7.48 -8.08
N ALA A 130 4.47 -6.41 -8.65
CA ALA A 130 5.10 -5.62 -9.70
C ALA A 130 4.53 -4.19 -9.71
N ASP A 131 5.35 -3.25 -10.18
CA ASP A 131 4.94 -1.87 -10.43
C ASP A 131 4.42 -1.73 -11.86
N GLY A 132 3.36 -0.92 -12.02
CA GLY A 132 2.75 -0.61 -13.31
C GLY A 132 1.86 -1.71 -13.88
N TYR A 133 0.78 -1.28 -14.52
CA TYR A 133 -0.13 -2.14 -15.27
C TYR A 133 0.01 -1.93 -16.78
N SER A 134 -0.03 -3.03 -17.52
CA SER A 134 -0.15 -3.03 -18.99
C SER A 134 -1.58 -3.38 -19.38
N LEU A 135 -2.18 -2.62 -20.28
CA LEU A 135 -3.55 -2.87 -20.73
C LEU A 135 -3.71 -2.52 -22.22
N ALA A 136 -4.36 -3.43 -22.95
CA ALA A 136 -4.97 -3.12 -24.24
C ALA A 136 -6.45 -2.78 -24.00
N GLY A 137 -6.78 -1.49 -23.92
CA GLY A 137 -8.16 -1.02 -23.69
C GLY A 137 -8.28 0.04 -22.60
N VAL A 138 -9.49 0.17 -22.05
CA VAL A 138 -9.81 1.17 -21.01
C VAL A 138 -9.75 0.53 -19.64
N ALA A 139 -8.86 1.02 -18.80
CA ALA A 139 -8.72 0.54 -17.43
C ALA A 139 -9.94 0.93 -16.58
N GLU A 140 -10.25 0.09 -15.59
CA GLU A 140 -11.32 0.37 -14.64
C GLU A 140 -11.10 1.71 -13.93
N ASP A 141 -12.19 2.47 -13.80
CA ASP A 141 -12.22 3.68 -12.99
C ASP A 141 -12.05 3.31 -11.50
N PRO A 142 -11.06 3.88 -10.78
CA PRO A 142 -10.81 3.54 -9.37
C PRO A 142 -12.04 3.74 -8.48
N ARG A 143 -12.93 4.69 -8.82
CA ARG A 143 -14.19 4.92 -8.09
C ARG A 143 -15.08 3.67 -8.11
N LYS A 144 -15.14 2.97 -9.25
CA LYS A 144 -15.91 1.73 -9.39
C LYS A 144 -15.31 0.61 -8.54
N TYR A 145 -13.98 0.56 -8.46
CA TYR A 145 -13.31 -0.44 -7.64
C TYR A 145 -13.48 -0.18 -6.13
N ILE A 146 -13.44 1.08 -5.69
CA ILE A 146 -13.77 1.46 -4.29
C ILE A 146 -15.20 1.00 -3.94
N ILE A 147 -16.18 1.35 -4.77
CA ILE A 147 -17.59 0.97 -4.54
C ILE A 147 -17.75 -0.56 -4.51
N TYR A 148 -17.05 -1.28 -5.40
CA TYR A 148 -17.04 -2.74 -5.40
C TYR A 148 -16.47 -3.31 -4.09
N CYS A 149 -15.32 -2.81 -3.63
CA CYS A 149 -14.72 -3.25 -2.37
C CYS A 149 -15.62 -2.97 -1.17
N GLN A 150 -16.32 -1.84 -1.17
CA GLN A 150 -17.29 -1.52 -0.13
C GLN A 150 -18.48 -2.49 -0.12
N ALA A 151 -19.03 -2.82 -1.30
CA ALA A 151 -20.18 -3.71 -1.41
C ALA A 151 -19.83 -5.18 -1.10
N GLU A 152 -18.69 -5.66 -1.62
CA GLU A 152 -18.33 -7.08 -1.60
C GLU A 152 -17.33 -7.44 -0.49
N GLY A 153 -16.64 -6.47 0.09
CA GLY A 153 -15.63 -6.68 1.11
C GLY A 153 -16.15 -6.53 2.54
N ILE A 154 -15.22 -6.70 3.47
CA ILE A 154 -15.37 -6.38 4.89
C ILE A 154 -14.28 -5.35 5.20
N PHE A 155 -14.66 -4.15 5.62
CA PHE A 155 -13.69 -3.15 6.04
C PHE A 155 -12.92 -3.65 7.27
N ARG A 156 -11.59 -3.49 7.27
CA ARG A 156 -10.74 -3.89 8.40
C ARG A 156 -10.95 -2.97 9.59
N THR A 157 -11.02 -3.56 10.77
CA THR A 157 -11.02 -2.83 12.06
C THR A 157 -9.70 -3.01 12.81
N ASP A 158 -8.91 -4.02 12.44
CA ASP A 158 -7.60 -4.30 13.00
C ASP A 158 -6.49 -3.72 12.11
N TYR A 159 -5.49 -3.13 12.76
CA TYR A 159 -4.33 -2.55 12.10
C TYR A 159 -3.42 -3.62 11.49
N LEU A 160 -2.80 -3.28 10.37
CA LEU A 160 -1.71 -4.04 9.78
C LEU A 160 -0.44 -3.85 10.61
N ILE A 161 0.40 -4.89 10.64
CA ILE A 161 1.72 -4.82 11.25
C ILE A 161 2.60 -3.96 10.35
N VAL A 162 3.18 -2.88 10.89
CA VAL A 162 4.26 -2.14 10.22
C VAL A 162 5.55 -2.89 10.54
N PRO A 163 6.17 -3.60 9.58
CA PRO A 163 7.33 -4.45 9.87
C PRO A 163 8.58 -3.64 10.22
N SER A 164 9.55 -4.27 10.88
CA SER A 164 10.94 -3.82 10.81
C SER A 164 11.61 -4.29 9.50
N GLU A 165 12.81 -3.79 9.17
CA GLU A 165 13.55 -4.30 7.99
C GLU A 165 13.88 -5.80 8.11
N ALA A 166 14.17 -6.25 9.33
CA ALA A 166 14.41 -7.67 9.60
C ALA A 166 13.13 -8.48 9.35
N ASP A 167 12.00 -8.04 9.89
CA ASP A 167 10.71 -8.73 9.70
C ASP A 167 10.31 -8.77 8.23
N ALA A 168 10.46 -7.65 7.50
CA ALA A 168 10.17 -7.60 6.08
C ALA A 168 11.08 -8.52 5.25
N GLY A 169 12.37 -8.58 5.60
CA GLY A 169 13.33 -9.50 4.99
C GLY A 169 12.94 -10.96 5.20
N SER A 170 12.68 -11.35 6.45
CA SER A 170 12.25 -12.71 6.80
C SER A 170 10.90 -13.09 6.16
N ALA A 171 9.94 -12.16 6.16
CA ALA A 171 8.65 -12.37 5.51
C ALA A 171 8.79 -12.61 4.00
N LEU A 172 9.70 -11.89 3.32
CA LEU A 172 9.99 -12.10 1.91
C LEU A 172 10.64 -13.47 1.69
N ASP A 173 11.63 -13.86 2.48
CA ASP A 173 12.26 -15.18 2.33
C ASP A 173 11.23 -16.31 2.51
N LEU A 174 10.28 -16.16 3.45
CA LEU A 174 9.15 -17.08 3.62
C LEU A 174 8.20 -17.07 2.40
N LEU A 175 7.92 -15.90 1.82
CA LEU A 175 7.08 -15.77 0.62
C LEU A 175 7.66 -16.58 -0.55
N LEU A 176 8.97 -16.46 -0.77
CA LEU A 176 9.69 -17.15 -1.85
C LEU A 176 9.74 -18.67 -1.67
N GLN A 177 9.56 -19.15 -0.44
CA GLN A 177 9.48 -20.58 -0.10
C GLN A 177 8.06 -21.15 -0.19
N LYS A 178 7.02 -20.30 -0.37
CA LYS A 178 5.64 -20.80 -0.49
C LYS A 178 5.49 -21.61 -1.77
N GLU A 179 4.74 -22.71 -1.69
CA GLU A 179 4.45 -23.58 -2.83
C GLU A 179 3.85 -22.82 -4.02
N VAL A 180 2.99 -21.82 -3.75
CA VAL A 180 2.41 -20.97 -4.81
C VAL A 180 3.45 -20.16 -5.57
N TRP A 181 4.52 -19.70 -4.91
CA TRP A 181 5.63 -19.00 -5.56
C TRP A 181 6.45 -19.97 -6.42
N MET A 182 6.81 -21.12 -5.85
CA MET A 182 7.61 -22.15 -6.54
C MET A 182 6.94 -22.75 -7.78
N LYS A 183 5.59 -22.66 -7.87
CA LYS A 183 4.81 -23.11 -9.03
C LYS A 183 4.82 -22.11 -10.21
N ILE A 184 5.33 -20.90 -10.05
CA ILE A 184 5.37 -19.90 -11.11
C ILE A 184 6.32 -20.37 -12.23
N LYS A 185 5.82 -20.42 -13.47
CA LYS A 185 6.67 -20.62 -14.66
C LYS A 185 7.11 -19.27 -15.20
N TRP A 186 8.35 -18.89 -14.94
CA TRP A 186 8.95 -17.62 -15.37
C TRP A 186 9.30 -17.57 -16.87
N LYS A 187 9.37 -18.74 -17.51
CA LYS A 187 9.50 -18.87 -18.95
C LYS A 187 8.35 -19.74 -19.43
N ASP A 188 7.60 -19.24 -20.40
CA ASP A 188 6.57 -20.02 -21.09
C ASP A 188 6.90 -20.11 -22.57
N SER A 189 7.34 -21.30 -22.96
CA SER A 189 7.62 -21.69 -24.34
C SER A 189 6.76 -22.89 -24.75
N GLU A 190 5.74 -23.26 -23.96
CA GLU A 190 4.83 -24.38 -24.28
C GLU A 190 3.85 -23.95 -25.39
N TRP A 191 4.44 -23.72 -26.56
CA TRP A 191 3.84 -23.56 -27.88
C TRP A 191 3.54 -24.94 -28.45
N HIS A 192 2.30 -25.42 -28.38
CA HIS A 192 1.91 -26.64 -29.10
C HIS A 192 0.59 -26.41 -29.89
N THR A 193 0.79 -26.27 -31.21
CA THR A 193 -0.04 -26.79 -32.31
C THR A 193 -1.50 -26.33 -32.43
N GLY A 194 -1.79 -25.03 -32.58
CA GLY A 194 -3.12 -24.69 -33.14
C GLY A 194 -3.60 -23.25 -33.22
N GLY A 195 -2.98 -22.26 -32.57
CA GLY A 195 -3.45 -20.89 -32.65
C GLY A 195 -2.47 -19.90 -32.04
N GLY A 196 -2.11 -18.84 -32.79
CA GLY A 196 -1.06 -17.89 -32.46
C GLY A 196 -1.23 -17.22 -31.09
N GLY A 197 -0.46 -17.66 -30.09
CA GLY A 197 -0.42 -17.12 -28.73
C GLY A 197 0.94 -16.54 -28.34
N PHE A 198 0.94 -15.66 -27.34
CA PHE A 198 2.12 -14.95 -26.84
C PHE A 198 3.09 -15.89 -26.09
N SER A 199 4.40 -15.77 -26.35
CA SER A 199 5.46 -16.36 -25.51
C SER A 199 6.12 -15.27 -24.67
N TYR A 200 6.56 -15.61 -23.45
CA TYR A 200 7.29 -14.69 -22.60
C TYR A 200 8.49 -15.39 -21.94
N THR A 201 9.54 -14.60 -21.74
CA THR A 201 10.64 -14.92 -20.84
C THR A 201 10.75 -13.77 -19.86
N LEU A 202 10.35 -14.04 -18.61
CA LEU A 202 10.47 -13.13 -17.49
C LEU A 202 11.58 -13.65 -16.58
N HIS A 203 12.30 -12.74 -15.95
CA HIS A 203 13.40 -13.08 -15.06
C HIS A 203 12.91 -13.03 -13.61
N GLU A 204 12.76 -14.19 -12.98
CA GLU A 204 12.40 -14.31 -11.55
C GLU A 204 13.26 -13.40 -10.67
N GLU A 205 14.58 -13.41 -10.92
CA GLU A 205 15.55 -12.59 -10.20
C GLU A 205 15.22 -11.09 -10.23
N SER A 206 14.63 -10.59 -11.32
CA SER A 206 14.23 -9.19 -11.43
C SER A 206 13.04 -8.87 -10.52
N VAL A 207 12.08 -9.79 -10.41
CA VAL A 207 10.95 -9.66 -9.49
C VAL A 207 11.43 -9.79 -8.04
N ILE A 208 12.28 -10.78 -7.74
CA ILE A 208 12.88 -10.92 -6.39
C ILE A 208 13.67 -9.67 -6.01
N LYS A 209 14.47 -9.11 -6.93
CA LYS A 209 15.22 -7.87 -6.70
C LYS A 209 14.27 -6.70 -6.44
N TYR A 210 13.14 -6.62 -7.14
CA TYR A 210 12.12 -5.62 -6.89
C TYR A 210 11.47 -5.79 -5.50
N LEU A 211 11.11 -7.01 -5.11
CA LEU A 211 10.58 -7.31 -3.78
C LEU A 211 11.58 -7.01 -2.67
N ARG A 212 12.87 -7.35 -2.85
CA ARG A 212 13.95 -7.04 -1.89
C ARG A 212 14.15 -5.53 -1.70
N LYS A 213 13.82 -4.69 -2.68
CA LYS A 213 13.86 -3.23 -2.48
C LYS A 213 12.75 -2.77 -1.52
N GLN A 214 11.62 -3.46 -1.49
CA GLN A 214 10.50 -3.12 -0.59
C GLN A 214 10.79 -3.48 0.87
N THR A 215 11.78 -4.33 1.16
CA THR A 215 12.18 -4.68 2.54
C THR A 215 13.12 -3.66 3.18
N LYS A 216 13.52 -2.64 2.43
CA LYS A 216 14.35 -1.53 2.91
C LYS A 216 13.48 -0.29 3.09
N LYS A 217 13.64 0.38 4.23
CA LYS A 217 13.03 1.71 4.36
C LYS A 217 13.65 2.61 3.32
N ALA A 218 12.83 3.42 2.65
CA ALA A 218 13.38 4.49 1.83
C ALA A 218 14.29 5.31 2.74
N ASN A 219 15.60 5.36 2.42
CA ASN A 219 16.60 6.04 3.24
C ASN A 219 16.01 7.36 3.71
N GLN A 220 15.86 7.53 5.03
CA GLN A 220 15.41 8.77 5.69
C GLN A 220 16.41 9.94 5.49
N ALA A 221 17.22 9.88 4.44
CA ALA A 221 18.22 10.86 4.05
C ALA A 221 17.64 12.23 3.68
N LEU A 222 16.30 12.39 3.62
CA LEU A 222 15.67 13.71 3.50
C LEU A 222 15.35 14.36 4.87
N GLN A 223 15.35 13.62 5.98
CA GLN A 223 15.04 14.21 7.29
C GLN A 223 16.29 14.76 8.01
N THR A 224 17.48 14.22 7.77
CA THR A 224 18.72 14.79 8.32
C THR A 224 19.12 16.13 7.70
N THR A 225 18.64 16.46 6.48
CA THR A 225 18.90 17.78 5.89
C THR A 225 18.04 18.88 6.52
N THR A 226 16.87 18.55 7.10
CA THR A 226 16.02 19.57 7.72
C THR A 226 16.49 19.91 9.13
N THR A 227 16.90 18.93 9.94
CA THR A 227 17.44 19.21 11.29
C THR A 227 18.77 19.98 11.21
N ALA A 228 19.63 19.68 10.23
CA ALA A 228 20.89 20.39 10.03
C ALA A 228 20.72 21.83 9.53
N VAL A 229 19.59 22.18 8.88
CA VAL A 229 19.30 23.57 8.46
C VAL A 229 18.72 24.38 9.63
N THR A 230 17.93 23.76 10.51
CA THR A 230 17.39 24.43 11.71
C THR A 230 18.50 24.73 12.73
N ASP A 231 19.44 23.82 12.95
CA ASP A 231 20.58 24.06 13.86
C ASP A 231 21.52 25.17 13.32
N ARG A 232 21.65 25.29 11.99
CA ARG A 232 22.46 26.36 11.37
C ARG A 232 21.76 27.72 11.38
N ALA A 233 20.42 27.75 11.41
CA ALA A 233 19.64 28.98 11.55
C ALA A 233 19.67 29.51 12.99
N VAL A 234 19.60 28.62 14.00
CA VAL A 234 19.69 29.00 15.43
C VAL A 234 21.10 29.47 15.81
N ALA A 235 22.15 28.91 15.20
CA ALA A 235 23.53 29.37 15.43
C ALA A 235 23.84 30.77 14.86
N ARG A 236 23.03 31.30 13.92
CA ARG A 236 23.20 32.64 13.33
C ARG A 236 22.36 33.73 13.99
N SER A 237 21.47 33.39 14.91
CA SER A 237 20.66 34.36 15.67
C SER A 237 21.19 34.61 17.08
N ALA A 238 22.39 34.13 17.43
CA ALA A 238 23.03 34.52 18.68
C ALA A 238 23.39 36.02 18.63
N PRO A 239 22.86 36.85 19.55
CA PRO A 239 23.16 38.27 19.57
C PRO A 239 24.64 38.49 19.86
N ALA A 240 25.28 39.35 19.06
CA ALA A 240 26.65 39.80 19.30
C ALA A 240 26.71 40.45 20.70
N ALA A 241 27.55 39.90 21.57
CA ALA A 241 27.85 40.51 22.86
C ALA A 241 28.43 41.91 22.61
N VAL A 242 27.71 42.94 23.07
CA VAL A 242 28.19 44.32 23.07
C VAL A 242 29.29 44.40 24.14
N VAL A 243 30.54 44.47 23.69
CA VAL A 243 31.68 44.82 24.55
C VAL A 243 31.59 46.31 24.82
N SER A 244 31.32 46.67 26.08
CA SER A 244 31.36 48.03 26.58
C SER A 244 32.66 48.20 27.35
N ASP A 245 33.66 48.83 26.73
CA ASP A 245 34.87 49.26 27.43
C ASP A 245 34.73 50.74 27.85
N LEU A 246 34.98 50.95 29.15
CA LEU A 246 35.21 52.22 29.83
C LEU A 246 36.70 52.59 29.75
#